data_AF-A0A9X3XX53-F1
#
_entry.id   AF-A0A9X3XX53-F1
#
_cell.length_a   1.000
_cell.length_b   1.000
_cell.length_c   1.000
_cell.angle_alpha   90.00
_cell.angle_beta   90.00
_cell.angle_gamma   90.00
#
_symmetry.space_group_name_H-M   'P 1'
#
loop_
_entity.id
_entity.type
_entity.pdbx_description
1 polymer ?
#
loop_
_entity_poly.entity_id
_entity_poly.type
_entity_poly.pdbx_seq_one_letter_code
_entity_poly.pdbx_strand_id
1 'polypeptide(L)'
;GEVLQGAVFELQNREGETLQTGLTTGEDGKLAIEGLAPGAYQLVETQAPTGYELDATPIEFEIERSQTAVVELTKENRLTPGGVVLTKIDDQSGEVLQGAV
;
A
#
# COMPACT_ATOMS: atom_id res chain seq x y z
N GLY A 1 0.49 -4.34 -14.68
CA GLY A 1 0.75 -3.33 -13.64
C GLY A 1 2.24 -3.24 -13.42
N GLU A 2 2.71 -2.12 -12.89
CA GLU A 2 4.06 -2.03 -12.29
C GLU A 2 4.07 -2.82 -10.99
N VAL A 3 5.16 -3.54 -10.69
CA VAL A 3 5.34 -4.21 -9.40
C VAL A 3 5.87 -3.20 -8.40
N LEU A 4 5.33 -3.19 -7.18
CA LEU A 4 5.61 -2.14 -6.20
C LEU A 4 6.44 -2.70 -5.04
N GLN A 5 7.66 -2.18 -4.89
CA GLN A 5 8.54 -2.47 -3.76
C GLN A 5 8.24 -1.52 -2.58
N GLY A 6 8.45 -2.02 -1.37
CA GLY A 6 8.51 -1.18 -0.16
C GLY A 6 7.16 -0.86 0.47
N ALA A 7 6.07 -1.46 0.00
CA ALA A 7 4.83 -1.53 0.78
C ALA A 7 5.07 -2.35 2.05
N VAL A 8 4.59 -1.88 3.19
CA VAL A 8 4.67 -2.57 4.49
C VAL A 8 3.29 -3.01 4.93
N PHE A 9 3.22 -4.25 5.40
CA PHE A 9 2.01 -4.92 5.84
C PHE A 9 2.13 -5.44 7.27
N GLU A 10 0.96 -5.64 7.87
CA GLU A 10 0.75 -6.49 9.03
C GLU A 10 -0.05 -7.73 8.64
N LEU A 11 0.30 -8.86 9.23
CA LEU A 11 -0.52 -10.06 9.22
C LEU A 11 -1.38 -10.07 10.47
N GLN A 12 -2.69 -10.20 10.30
CA GLN A 12 -3.64 -10.29 11.39
C GLN A 12 -4.45 -11.59 11.30
N ASN A 13 -5.00 -12.06 12.42
CA ASN A 13 -6.02 -13.11 12.40
C ASN A 13 -7.39 -12.54 11.98
N ARG A 14 -8.40 -13.41 11.84
CA ARG A 14 -9.78 -13.00 11.50
C ARG A 14 -10.41 -11.99 12.48
N GLU A 15 -9.95 -11.94 13.72
CA GLU A 15 -10.44 -11.02 14.74
C GLU A 15 -9.73 -9.64 14.68
N GLY A 16 -8.77 -9.47 13.76
CA GLY A 16 -7.97 -8.26 13.62
C GLY A 16 -6.80 -8.18 14.62
N GLU A 17 -6.48 -9.27 15.32
CA GLU A 17 -5.31 -9.31 16.18
C GLU A 17 -4.04 -9.45 15.34
N THR A 18 -3.09 -8.54 15.54
CA THR A 18 -1.80 -8.54 14.86
C THR A 18 -0.93 -9.72 15.29
N LEU A 19 -0.57 -10.55 14.32
CA LEU A 19 0.29 -11.71 14.48
C LEU A 19 1.74 -11.40 14.09
N GLN A 20 1.94 -10.58 13.05
CA GLN A 20 3.26 -10.14 12.58
C GLN A 20 3.18 -8.71 12.02
N THR A 21 4.27 -7.96 12.15
CA THR A 21 4.40 -6.57 11.67
C THR A 21 5.65 -6.41 10.82
N GLY A 22 5.72 -5.31 10.06
CA GLY A 22 6.92 -4.95 9.29
C GLY A 22 7.17 -5.83 8.06
N LEU A 23 6.14 -6.52 7.57
CA LEU A 23 6.24 -7.40 6.42
C LEU A 23 6.32 -6.56 5.15
N THR A 24 7.47 -6.56 4.48
CA THR A 24 7.76 -5.61 3.39
C THR A 24 7.83 -6.31 2.04
N THR A 25 7.25 -5.72 1.01
CA THR A 25 7.38 -6.18 -0.38
C THR A 25 8.80 -5.95 -0.92
N GLY A 26 9.38 -6.97 -1.54
CA GLY A 26 10.72 -6.94 -2.14
C GLY A 26 10.79 -6.19 -3.47
N GLU A 27 11.96 -6.20 -4.11
CA GLU A 27 12.21 -5.54 -5.42
C GLU A 27 11.32 -6.08 -6.55
N ASP A 28 10.85 -7.33 -6.44
CA ASP A 28 9.91 -7.95 -7.37
C ASP A 28 8.43 -7.66 -7.03
N GLY A 29 8.19 -6.82 -6.02
CA GLY A 29 6.88 -6.47 -5.49
C GLY A 29 6.19 -7.60 -4.72
N LYS A 30 6.92 -8.65 -4.33
CA LYS A 30 6.35 -9.80 -3.61
C LYS A 30 6.68 -9.77 -2.14
N LEU A 31 5.75 -10.29 -1.36
CA LEU A 31 5.90 -10.61 0.06
C LEU A 31 5.55 -12.09 0.23
N ALA A 32 6.47 -12.87 0.79
CA ALA A 32 6.26 -14.28 1.11
C ALA A 32 6.15 -14.46 2.63
N ILE A 33 5.11 -15.18 3.05
CA ILE A 33 4.89 -15.56 4.46
C ILE A 33 4.76 -17.07 4.49
N GLU A 34 5.66 -17.72 5.23
CA GLU A 34 5.72 -19.18 5.31
C GLU A 34 5.31 -19.67 6.70
N GLY A 35 4.93 -20.95 6.79
CA GLY A 35 4.69 -21.60 8.07
C GLY A 35 3.40 -21.20 8.79
N LEU A 36 2.41 -20.65 8.05
CA LEU A 36 1.08 -20.39 8.61
C LEU A 36 0.34 -21.69 8.91
N ALA A 37 -0.27 -21.76 10.09
CA ALA A 37 -1.18 -22.84 10.44
C ALA A 37 -2.51 -22.69 9.67
N PRO A 38 -3.32 -23.76 9.56
CA PRO A 38 -4.65 -23.65 9.00
C PRO A 38 -5.51 -22.67 9.78
N GLY A 39 -6.14 -21.71 9.10
CA GLY A 39 -6.89 -20.62 9.70
C GLY A 39 -7.20 -19.49 8.73
N ALA A 40 -8.03 -18.55 9.18
CA ALA A 40 -8.39 -17.34 8.44
C ALA A 40 -7.57 -16.15 8.92
N TYR A 41 -7.04 -15.40 7.96
CA TYR A 41 -6.08 -14.32 8.15
C TYR A 41 -6.44 -13.13 7.28
N GLN A 42 -5.81 -12.00 7.56
CA GLN A 42 -5.84 -10.85 6.68
C GLN A 42 -4.48 -10.15 6.64
N LEU A 43 -4.15 -9.60 5.48
CA LEU A 43 -3.05 -8.66 5.32
C LEU A 43 -3.59 -7.24 5.29
N VAL A 44 -3.01 -6.37 6.10
CA VAL A 44 -3.36 -4.95 6.17
C VAL A 44 -2.13 -4.12 5.83
N GLU A 45 -2.24 -3.28 4.80
CA GLU A 45 -1.18 -2.35 4.45
C GLU A 45 -1.09 -1.27 5.53
N THR A 46 0.10 -1.04 6.08
CA THR A 46 0.37 -0.03 7.11
C THR A 46 1.26 1.10 6.59
N GLN A 47 1.98 0.87 5.49
CA GLN A 47 2.72 1.89 4.77
C GLN A 47 2.69 1.60 3.27
N ALA A 48 2.24 2.59 2.50
CA ALA A 48 2.27 2.52 1.05
C ALA A 48 3.70 2.65 0.51
N PRO A 49 3.98 2.10 -0.68
CA PRO A 49 5.16 2.44 -1.45
C PRO A 49 5.29 3.96 -1.67
N THR A 50 6.52 4.41 -1.91
CA THR A 50 6.77 5.83 -2.21
C THR A 50 5.98 6.26 -3.45
N GLY A 51 5.20 7.34 -3.34
CA GLY A 51 4.39 7.89 -4.44
C GLY A 51 3.00 7.27 -4.59
N TYR A 52 2.58 6.42 -3.66
CA TYR A 52 1.27 5.78 -3.64
C TYR A 52 0.46 6.15 -2.39
N GLU A 53 -0.86 6.13 -2.53
CA GLU A 53 -1.80 6.27 -1.42
C GLU A 53 -1.85 4.97 -0.61
N LEU A 54 -1.93 5.10 0.71
CA LEU A 54 -2.14 3.98 1.62
C LEU A 54 -3.56 3.46 1.50
N ASP A 55 -3.69 2.16 1.20
CA ASP A 55 -4.97 1.46 1.22
C ASP A 55 -4.98 0.38 2.29
N ALA A 56 -5.35 0.81 3.51
CA ALA A 56 -5.50 -0.06 4.68
C ALA A 56 -6.72 -1.00 4.62
N THR A 57 -7.42 -1.12 3.49
CA THR A 57 -8.47 -2.14 3.32
C THR A 57 -7.86 -3.55 3.43
N PRO A 58 -8.30 -4.38 4.40
CA PRO A 58 -7.74 -5.72 4.59
C PRO A 58 -7.93 -6.63 3.39
N ILE A 59 -6.94 -7.48 3.13
CA ILE A 59 -7.00 -8.58 2.16
C ILE A 59 -7.17 -9.87 2.93
N GLU A 60 -8.38 -10.40 2.96
CA GLU A 60 -8.70 -11.65 3.66
C GLU A 60 -8.27 -12.87 2.85
N PHE A 61 -7.75 -13.88 3.54
CA PHE A 61 -7.41 -15.18 2.94
C PHE A 61 -7.48 -16.31 3.98
N GLU A 62 -7.55 -17.55 3.51
CA GLU A 62 -7.62 -18.74 4.35
C GLU A 62 -6.52 -19.73 3.97
N ILE A 63 -5.94 -20.37 4.99
CA ILE A 63 -5.05 -21.52 4.84
C ILE A 63 -5.85 -22.77 5.23
N GLU A 64 -6.06 -23.66 4.27
CA GLU A 64 -6.79 -24.91 4.50
C GLU A 64 -5.90 -25.98 5.13
N ARG A 65 -6.53 -26.96 5.79
CA ARG A 65 -5.82 -28.12 6.33
C ARG A 65 -5.18 -28.94 5.20
N SER A 66 -3.88 -29.22 5.35
CA SER A 66 -3.09 -29.99 4.37
C SER A 66 -2.98 -29.31 3.00
N GLN A 67 -3.21 -28.00 2.94
CA GLN A 67 -2.96 -27.22 1.75
C GLN A 67 -1.48 -27.30 1.35
N THR A 68 -1.23 -27.61 0.08
CA THR A 68 0.11 -27.63 -0.51
C THR A 68 0.30 -26.53 -1.57
N ALA A 69 -0.80 -25.98 -2.08
CA ALA A 69 -0.80 -24.84 -2.99
C ALA A 69 -0.51 -23.54 -2.23
N VAL A 70 0.25 -22.64 -2.87
CA VAL A 70 0.45 -21.28 -2.35
C VAL A 70 -0.83 -20.47 -2.59
N VAL A 71 -1.23 -19.66 -1.60
CA VAL A 71 -2.28 -18.65 -1.81
C VAL A 71 -1.64 -17.45 -2.51
N GLU A 72 -2.09 -17.14 -3.71
CA GLU A 72 -1.67 -15.94 -4.44
C GLU A 72 -2.69 -14.82 -4.22
N LEU A 73 -2.21 -13.69 -3.69
CA LEU A 73 -3.01 -12.49 -3.43
C LEU A 73 -2.46 -11.34 -4.25
N THR A 74 -3.33 -10.40 -4.63
CA THR A 74 -2.94 -9.17 -5.32
C THR A 74 -3.59 -7.98 -4.64
N LYS A 75 -2.81 -6.93 -4.40
CA LYS A 75 -3.25 -5.62 -3.91
C LYS A 75 -2.85 -4.57 -4.93
N GLU A 76 -3.77 -3.68 -5.24
CA GLU A 76 -3.49 -2.52 -6.09
C GLU A 76 -3.36 -1.28 -5.20
N ASN A 77 -2.39 -0.43 -5.49
CA ASN A 77 -2.28 0.89 -4.88
C ASN A 77 -2.56 1.98 -5.90
N ARG A 78 -3.23 3.03 -5.45
CA ARG A 78 -3.46 4.22 -6.24
C ARG A 78 -2.26 5.15 -6.17
N LEU A 79 -1.76 5.60 -7.32
CA LEU A 79 -0.73 6.63 -7.38
C LEU A 79 -1.22 7.91 -6.69
N THR A 80 -0.39 8.50 -5.83
CA THR A 80 -0.63 9.82 -5.28
C THR A 80 -0.55 10.84 -6.43
N PRO A 81 -1.64 11.55 -6.76
CA PRO A 81 -1.60 12.54 -7.83
C PRO A 81 -0.66 13.68 -7.46
N GLY A 82 0.24 14.05 -8.38
CA GLY A 82 1.04 15.27 -8.24
C GLY A 82 0.16 16.52 -8.33
N GLY A 83 0.62 17.62 -7.72
CA GLY A 83 0.02 18.94 -7.85
C GLY A 83 1.02 19.96 -8.38
N VAL A 84 0.54 20.97 -9.10
CA VAL A 84 1.32 22.15 -9.48
C VAL A 84 0.67 23.39 -8.90
N VAL A 85 1.46 24.24 -8.25
CA VAL A 85 1.04 25.59 -7.85
C VAL A 85 1.81 26.57 -8.70
N LEU A 86 1.09 27.31 -9.55
CA LEU A 86 1.65 28.41 -10.34
C LEU A 86 1.28 29.73 -9.65
N THR A 87 2.27 30.43 -9.11
CA THR A 87 2.11 31.80 -8.63
C THR A 87 2.59 32.76 -9.70
N LYS A 88 1.67 33.52 -10.31
CA LYS A 88 2.03 34.59 -11.24
C LYS A 88 2.25 35.88 -10.46
N ILE A 89 3.47 36.40 -10.51
CA ILE A 89 3.82 37.70 -9.95
C ILE A 89 3.96 38.75 -11.06
N ASP A 90 3.76 40.01 -10.67
CA ASP A 90 4.11 41.18 -11.45
C ASP A 90 5.64 41.35 -11.51
N ASP A 91 6.17 41.74 -12.68
CA ASP A 91 7.62 41.82 -12.90
C ASP A 91 8.25 43.11 -12.37
N GLN A 92 7.44 44.10 -11.97
CA GLN A 92 7.89 45.38 -11.42
C GLN A 92 7.69 45.43 -9.90
N SER A 93 6.54 44.96 -9.38
CA SER A 93 6.21 45.04 -7.95
C SER A 93 6.46 43.76 -7.17
N GLY A 94 6.56 42.59 -7.84
CA GLY A 94 6.65 41.28 -7.18
C GLY A 94 5.35 40.86 -6.49
N GLU A 95 4.26 41.62 -6.64
CA GLU A 95 2.97 41.30 -6.08
C GLU A 95 2.32 40.14 -6.83
N VAL A 96 1.56 39.32 -6.10
CA VAL A 96 0.78 38.22 -6.68
C VAL A 96 -0.38 38.82 -7.47
N LEU A 97 -0.46 38.48 -8.76
CA LEU A 97 -1.58 38.89 -9.61
C LEU A 97 -2.80 38.03 -9.26
N GLN A 98 -3.75 38.61 -8.53
CA GLN A 98 -5.04 37.99 -8.22
C GLN A 98 -5.98 38.16 -9.42
N GLY A 99 -6.34 37.06 -10.08
CA GLY A 99 -7.40 37.01 -11.09
C GLY A 99 -6.92 36.67 -12.49
N ALA A 100 -6.88 35.39 -12.80
CA ALA A 100 -7.02 34.91 -14.17
C ALA A 100 -8.17 33.88 -14.17
N VAL A 101 -9.22 34.17 -14.94
CA VAL A 101 -10.32 33.24 -15.26
C VAL A 101 -9.97 32.48 -16.53
#